data_AF-A0A948XUG1-F1
#
_entry.id   AF-A0A948XUG1-F1
#
_cell.length_a   1.000
_cell.length_b   1.000
_cell.length_c   1.000
_cell.angle_alpha   90.00
_cell.angle_beta   90.00
_cell.angle_gamma   90.00
#
_symmetry.space_group_name_H-M   'P 1'
#
loop_
_entity.id
_entity.type
_entity.pdbx_description
1 polymer ?
#
loop_
_entity_poly.entity_id
_entity_poly.type
_entity_poly.pdbx_seq_one_letter_code
_entity_poly.pdbx_strand_id
1 'polypeptide(L)'
;MTALASPDRLAAALAHLAATIDARAADGDAGKSWTARLLAKGPDACAAKVAEEGGELADAVRGESDTRVASEAADVLYHVFVALRSRGLSLDDVAAALEARQGTSGIDEKAGRTVE
;
A
#
# COMPACT_ATOMS: atom_id res chain seq x y z
N MET A 1 25.38 -2.69 -2.63
CA MET A 1 24.03 -2.74 -2.06
C MET A 1 23.86 -1.51 -1.19
N THR A 2 22.89 -0.67 -1.52
CA THR A 2 22.50 0.46 -0.65
C THR A 2 21.66 -0.10 0.49
N ALA A 3 21.99 0.21 1.74
CA ALA A 3 21.10 -0.11 2.86
C ALA A 3 19.76 0.62 2.66
N LEU A 4 18.66 0.07 3.17
CA LEU A 4 17.33 0.73 3.17
C LEU A 4 17.27 1.97 4.10
N ALA A 5 18.37 2.69 4.26
CA ALA A 5 18.63 3.69 5.30
C ALA A 5 17.52 4.77 5.48
N SER A 6 17.54 5.39 6.67
CA SER A 6 16.56 6.36 7.23
C SER A 6 15.10 6.11 6.84
N PRO A 7 14.44 5.13 7.49
CA PRO A 7 13.00 4.93 7.34
C PRO A 7 12.18 6.16 7.74
N ASP A 8 12.74 7.07 8.54
CA ASP A 8 12.06 8.26 9.07
C ASP A 8 11.47 9.15 7.97
N ARG A 9 12.20 9.34 6.86
CA ARG A 9 11.70 10.15 5.74
C ARG A 9 10.49 9.49 5.07
N LEU A 10 10.55 8.17 4.85
CA LEU A 10 9.44 7.44 4.27
C LEU A 10 8.25 7.39 5.24
N ALA A 11 8.50 7.16 6.53
CA ALA A 11 7.47 7.17 7.57
C ALA A 11 6.72 8.50 7.62
N ALA A 12 7.43 9.63 7.56
CA ALA A 12 6.81 10.96 7.51
C ALA A 12 5.97 11.15 6.23
N ALA A 13 6.45 10.68 5.08
CA ALA A 13 5.72 10.74 3.82
C ALA A 13 4.44 9.89 3.86
N LEU A 14 4.51 8.69 4.42
CA LEU A 14 3.36 7.80 4.62
C LEU A 14 2.34 8.40 5.60
N ALA A 15 2.79 9.05 6.68
CA ALA A 15 1.91 9.75 7.62
C ALA A 15 1.14 10.89 6.92
N HIS A 16 1.84 11.71 6.12
CA HIS A 16 1.21 12.77 5.34
C HIS A 16 0.22 12.20 4.30
N LEU A 17 0.58 11.09 3.66
CA LEU A 17 -0.28 10.39 2.71
C LEU A 17 -1.58 9.90 3.37
N ALA A 18 -1.47 9.25 4.53
CA ALA A 18 -2.63 8.78 5.29
C ALA A 18 -3.59 9.92 5.63
N ALA A 19 -3.06 11.02 6.19
CA ALA A 19 -3.86 12.21 6.50
C ALA A 19 -4.53 12.81 5.25
N THR A 20 -3.83 12.82 4.11
CA THR A 20 -4.37 13.29 2.84
C THR A 20 -5.51 12.40 2.34
N ILE A 21 -5.37 11.08 2.45
CA ILE A 21 -6.42 10.12 2.08
C ILE A 21 -7.65 10.30 2.97
N ASP A 22 -7.47 10.44 4.29
CA ASP A 22 -8.58 10.67 5.21
C ASP A 22 -9.31 11.98 4.93
N ALA A 23 -8.58 13.07 4.69
CA ALA A 23 -9.17 14.35 4.33
C ALA A 23 -9.99 14.26 3.03
N ARG A 24 -9.46 13.57 2.01
CA ARG A 24 -10.17 13.37 0.73
C ARG A 24 -11.37 12.43 0.86
N ALA A 25 -11.28 11.43 1.73
CA ALA A 25 -12.40 10.54 2.03
C ALA A 25 -13.53 11.28 2.75
N ALA A 26 -13.19 12.21 3.65
CA ALA A 26 -14.16 13.04 4.36
C ALA A 26 -14.85 14.07 3.45
N ASP A 27 -14.11 14.69 2.52
CA ASP A 27 -14.68 15.62 1.53
C ASP A 27 -15.65 14.91 0.57
N GLY A 28 -15.32 13.68 0.15
CA GLY A 28 -16.21 12.82 -0.63
C GLY A 28 -16.48 13.27 -2.07
N ASP A 29 -15.88 14.37 -2.53
CA ASP A 29 -16.10 14.91 -3.88
C ASP A 29 -15.32 14.10 -4.94
N ALA A 30 -15.99 13.10 -5.52
CA ALA A 30 -15.47 12.27 -6.59
C ALA A 30 -15.17 13.03 -7.91
N GLY A 31 -15.65 14.27 -8.06
CA GLY A 31 -15.34 15.14 -9.19
C GLY A 31 -14.00 15.87 -9.03
N LYS A 32 -13.52 16.05 -7.80
CA LYS A 32 -12.28 16.79 -7.48
C LYS A 32 -11.12 15.92 -7.02
N SER A 33 -11.39 14.70 -6.57
CA SER A 33 -10.38 13.83 -5.96
C SER A 33 -10.39 12.42 -6.54
N TRP A 34 -9.22 11.96 -7.00
CA TRP A 34 -9.05 10.57 -7.43
C TRP A 34 -9.33 9.59 -6.29
N THR A 35 -8.83 9.88 -5.09
CA THR A 35 -9.09 9.08 -3.89
C THR A 35 -10.59 8.94 -3.63
N ALA A 36 -11.33 10.05 -3.63
CA ALA A 36 -12.78 10.03 -3.40
C ALA A 36 -13.50 9.23 -4.50
N ARG A 37 -13.06 9.37 -5.76
CA ARG A 37 -13.61 8.62 -6.89
C ARG A 37 -13.39 7.11 -6.76
N LEU A 38 -12.22 6.67 -6.29
CA LEU A 38 -11.96 5.25 -6.04
C LEU A 38 -12.79 4.72 -4.88
N LEU A 39 -12.84 5.45 -3.76
CA LEU A 39 -13.64 5.06 -2.60
C LEU A 39 -15.13 4.98 -2.93
N ALA A 40 -15.65 5.90 -3.75
CA ALA A 40 -17.04 5.87 -4.22
C ALA A 40 -17.35 4.65 -5.11
N LYS A 41 -16.34 4.11 -5.82
CA LYS A 41 -16.46 2.86 -6.59
C LYS A 41 -16.35 1.59 -5.73
N GLY A 42 -15.99 1.73 -4.46
CA GLY A 42 -15.94 0.65 -3.50
C GLY A 42 -14.67 -0.22 -3.55
N PRO A 43 -14.61 -1.26 -2.71
CA PRO A 43 -13.42 -2.07 -2.50
C PRO A 43 -12.90 -2.78 -3.76
N ASP A 44 -13.79 -3.23 -4.65
CA ASP A 44 -13.38 -3.97 -5.84
C ASP A 44 -12.55 -3.11 -6.81
N ALA A 45 -12.94 -1.84 -6.98
CA ALA A 45 -12.16 -0.90 -7.78
C ALA A 45 -10.81 -0.56 -7.14
N CYS A 46 -10.75 -0.50 -5.81
CA CYS A 46 -9.50 -0.30 -5.09
C CYS A 46 -8.58 -1.53 -5.21
N ALA A 47 -9.15 -2.73 -5.11
CA ALA A 47 -8.42 -3.99 -5.27
C ALA A 47 -7.85 -4.15 -6.68
N ALA A 48 -8.62 -3.79 -7.72
CA ALA A 48 -8.13 -3.78 -9.10
C ALA A 48 -6.89 -2.90 -9.27
N LYS A 49 -6.88 -1.71 -8.66
CA LYS A 49 -5.71 -0.83 -8.66
C LYS A 49 -4.52 -1.42 -7.90
N VAL A 50 -4.72 -2.01 -6.73
CA VAL A 50 -3.64 -2.70 -5.99
C VAL A 50 -3.02 -3.82 -6.85
N ALA A 51 -3.84 -4.57 -7.58
CA ALA A 51 -3.37 -5.63 -8.47
C ALA A 51 -2.58 -5.09 -9.68
N GLU A 52 -3.07 -4.00 -10.29
CA GLU A 52 -2.41 -3.31 -11.40
C GLU A 52 -1.03 -2.79 -10.98
N GLU A 53 -0.94 -1.96 -9.93
CA GLU A 53 0.34 -1.39 -9.49
C GLU A 53 1.30 -2.47 -8.95
N GLY A 54 0.78 -3.53 -8.34
CA GLY A 54 1.60 -4.67 -7.94
C GLY A 54 2.24 -5.37 -9.14
N GLY A 55 1.52 -5.46 -10.26
CA GLY A 55 2.04 -5.94 -11.54
C GLY A 55 3.08 -5.00 -12.13
N GLU A 56 2.78 -3.71 -12.18
CA GLU A 56 3.70 -2.68 -12.71
C GLU A 56 4.99 -2.63 -11.89
N LEU A 57 4.93 -2.68 -10.56
CA LEU A 57 6.12 -2.78 -9.71
C LEU A 57 6.91 -4.05 -9.99
N ALA A 58 6.25 -5.19 -10.18
CA ALA A 58 6.92 -6.45 -10.48
C ALA A 58 7.62 -6.43 -11.84
N ASP A 59 7.02 -5.78 -12.84
CA ASP A 59 7.62 -5.57 -14.16
C ASP A 59 8.79 -4.59 -14.08
N ALA A 60 8.63 -3.47 -13.35
CA ALA A 60 9.66 -2.47 -13.16
C ALA A 60 10.91 -3.07 -12.49
N VAL A 61 10.73 -3.88 -11.45
CA VAL A 61 11.83 -4.58 -10.75
C VAL A 61 12.57 -5.55 -11.66
N ARG A 62 11.90 -6.13 -12.67
CA ARG A 62 12.52 -7.12 -13.58
C ARG A 62 13.43 -6.50 -14.63
N GLY A 63 13.23 -5.24 -15.01
CA GLY A 63 14.04 -4.68 -16.09
C GLY A 63 13.92 -3.18 -16.37
N GLU A 64 13.20 -2.41 -15.55
CA GLU A 64 13.12 -0.96 -15.73
C GLU A 64 14.13 -0.21 -14.87
N SER A 65 14.21 1.11 -15.06
CA SER A 65 15.10 1.98 -14.30
C SER A 65 14.73 2.04 -12.81
N ASP A 66 15.72 2.29 -11.95
CA ASP A 66 15.53 2.50 -10.51
C ASP A 66 14.46 3.56 -10.18
N THR A 67 14.35 4.62 -10.99
CA THR A 67 13.32 5.65 -10.85
C THR A 67 11.92 5.09 -11.06
N ARG A 68 11.74 4.19 -12.03
CA ARG A 68 10.45 3.52 -12.28
C ARG A 68 10.10 2.59 -11.13
N VAL A 69 11.06 1.79 -10.65
CA VAL A 69 10.87 0.95 -9.47
C VAL A 69 10.40 1.77 -8.26
N ALA A 70 11.05 2.90 -7.99
CA ALA A 70 10.66 3.78 -6.89
C ALA A 70 9.27 4.41 -7.08
N SER A 71 8.91 4.76 -8.31
CA SER A 71 7.58 5.30 -8.66
C SER A 71 6.48 4.27 -8.42
N GLU A 72 6.63 3.06 -8.98
CA GLU A 72 5.61 2.01 -8.85
C GLU A 72 5.48 1.53 -7.40
N ALA A 73 6.58 1.51 -6.64
CA ALA A 73 6.52 1.22 -5.21
C ALA A 73 5.71 2.27 -4.44
N ALA A 74 5.80 3.55 -4.82
CA ALA A 74 4.99 4.61 -4.23
C ALA A 74 3.51 4.46 -4.59
N ASP A 75 3.19 4.09 -5.84
CA ASP A 75 1.81 3.87 -6.28
C ASP A 75 1.18 2.66 -5.60
N VAL A 76 1.92 1.57 -5.41
CA VAL A 76 1.51 0.44 -4.57
C VAL A 76 1.15 0.90 -3.15
N LEU A 77 2.03 1.67 -2.49
CA LEU A 77 1.77 2.16 -1.13
C LEU A 77 0.52 3.05 -1.07
N TYR A 78 0.35 3.94 -2.04
CA TYR A 78 -0.86 4.76 -2.17
C TYR A 78 -2.12 3.91 -2.29
N HIS A 79 -2.12 2.95 -3.22
CA HIS A 79 -3.31 2.15 -3.49
C HIS A 79 -3.63 1.16 -2.36
N VAL A 80 -2.62 0.66 -1.64
CA VAL A 80 -2.84 -0.10 -0.40
C VAL A 80 -3.57 0.75 0.64
N PHE A 81 -3.14 2.00 0.87
CA PHE A 81 -3.79 2.86 1.88
C PHE A 81 -5.24 3.18 1.51
N VAL A 82 -5.51 3.46 0.23
CA VAL A 82 -6.88 3.68 -0.26
C VAL A 82 -7.73 2.41 -0.12
N ALA A 83 -7.17 1.23 -0.41
CA ALA A 83 -7.87 -0.04 -0.26
C ALA A 83 -8.21 -0.36 1.21
N LEU A 84 -7.28 -0.14 2.14
CA LEU A 84 -7.53 -0.26 3.57
C LEU A 84 -8.68 0.65 4.01
N ARG A 85 -8.62 1.92 3.60
CA ARG A 85 -9.67 2.90 3.89
C ARG A 85 -11.03 2.47 3.35
N SER A 86 -11.08 1.90 2.13
CA SER A 86 -12.33 1.38 1.53
C SER A 86 -12.98 0.24 2.32
N ARG A 87 -12.20 -0.46 3.15
CA ARG A 87 -12.63 -1.56 4.02
C ARG A 87 -12.77 -1.16 5.49
N GLY A 88 -12.48 0.09 5.83
CA GLY A 88 -12.48 0.58 7.21
C GLY A 88 -11.31 0.09 8.06
N LEU A 89 -10.20 -0.33 7.44
CA LEU A 89 -8.99 -0.77 8.14
C LEU A 89 -8.03 0.40 8.35
N SER A 90 -7.31 0.37 9.47
CA SER A 90 -6.31 1.36 9.86
C SER A 90 -4.90 0.93 9.48
N LEU A 91 -3.95 1.85 9.55
CA LEU A 91 -2.52 1.51 9.45
C LEU A 91 -2.03 0.75 10.69
N ASP A 92 -2.68 0.92 11.84
CA ASP A 92 -2.37 0.16 13.05
C ASP A 92 -2.71 -1.33 12.88
N ASP A 93 -3.79 -1.65 12.16
CA ASP A 93 -4.12 -3.05 11.80
C ASP A 93 -3.01 -3.69 10.94
N VAL A 94 -2.42 -2.90 10.02
CA VAL A 94 -1.28 -3.36 9.20
C VAL A 94 -0.02 -3.50 10.05
N ALA A 95 0.25 -2.55 10.94
CA ALA A 95 1.38 -2.59 11.85
C ALA A 95 1.32 -3.84 12.74
N ALA A 96 0.16 -4.11 13.36
CA ALA A 96 -0.07 -5.31 14.15
C ALA A 96 0.16 -6.60 13.34
N ALA A 97 -0.30 -6.65 12.09
CA ALA A 97 -0.07 -7.78 11.20
C ALA A 97 1.41 -7.97 10.82
N LEU A 98 2.18 -6.88 10.69
CA LEU A 98 3.63 -6.92 10.45
C LEU A 98 4.38 -7.35 11.70
N GLU A 99 4.06 -6.79 12.87
CA GLU A 99 4.64 -7.11 14.16
C GLU A 99 4.45 -8.59 14.51
N ALA A 100 3.28 -9.17 14.24
CA ALA A 100 3.01 -10.59 14.44
C ALA A 100 3.94 -11.51 13.62
N ARG A 101 4.54 -11.01 12.52
CA ARG A 101 5.51 -11.76 11.71
C ARG A 101 6.95 -11.53 12.16
N GLN A 102 7.22 -10.51 12.97
CA GLN A 102 8.56 -10.24 13.46
C GLN A 102 8.97 -11.37 14.42
N GLY A 103 10.10 -12.03 14.14
CA GLY A 103 10.61 -13.15 14.93
C GLY A 103 10.21 -14.55 14.43
N THR A 104 9.33 -14.64 13.41
CA THR A 104 9.09 -15.88 12.66
C THR A 104 9.66 -15.68 11.26
N SER A 105 10.56 -16.56 10.78
CA SER A 105 11.07 -16.37 9.42
C SER A 105 9.92 -16.53 8.42
N GLY A 106 9.90 -15.73 7.34
CA GLY A 106 8.86 -15.85 6.31
C GLY A 106 8.84 -17.22 5.60
N ILE A 107 9.87 -18.05 5.80
CA ILE A 107 9.93 -19.45 5.37
C ILE A 107 9.12 -20.32 6.34
N ASP A 108 9.27 -20.13 7.65
CA ASP A 108 8.54 -20.85 8.69
C ASP A 108 7.04 -20.49 8.67
N GLU A 109 6.71 -19.21 8.44
CA GLU A 109 5.31 -18.76 8.29
C GLU A 109 4.63 -19.42 7.08
N LYS A 110 5.33 -19.54 5.94
CA LYS A 110 4.80 -20.20 4.74
C LYS A 110 4.68 -21.71 4.91
N ALA A 111 5.61 -22.35 5.62
CA ALA A 111 5.56 -23.77 5.93
C ALA A 111 4.40 -24.14 6.88
N GLY A 112 3.95 -23.20 7.71
CA GLY A 112 2.83 -23.38 8.64
C GLY A 112 1.43 -23.17 8.04
N ARG A 113 1.30 -22.63 6.82
CA ARG A 113 -0.01 -22.51 6.15
C ARG A 113 -0.38 -23.85 5.53
N THR A 114 -1.14 -24.67 6.27
CA THR A 114 -1.95 -25.71 5.65
C THR A 114 -2.90 -25.07 4.65
N VAL A 115 -2.88 -25.58 3.42
CA VAL A 115 -3.81 -25.24 2.35
C VAL A 115 -5.24 -25.48 2.88
N GLU A 116 -6.01 -24.41 3.07
CA GLU A 116 -7.47 -24.47 3.07
C GLU A 116 -7.97 -24.09 1.67
#